data_AF-A0A0J7K3H6-F1
#
_entry.id   AF-A0A0J7K3H6-F1
#
_cell.length_a   1.000
_cell.length_b   1.000
_cell.length_c   1.000
_cell.angle_alpha   90.00
_cell.angle_beta   90.00
_cell.angle_gamma   90.00
#
_symmetry.space_group_name_H-M   'P 1'
#
loop_
_entity.id
_entity.type
_entity.pdbx_description
1 polymer ?
#
loop_
_entity_poly.entity_id
_entity_poly.type
_entity_poly.pdbx_seq_one_letter_code
_entity_poly.pdbx_strand_id
1 'polypeptide(L)'
;MKARVFICNRILIQFYPVRSLGWKAPCKNKVIPKHESFYDEAVGEGYLEWRLKTIRKHLPSNEKRRAPTTSTEAPSKKRKILRKEPFINRLLLTESVLIEKISEMKYTKPTDSVKAQVERLLYETRPNRHTEIKSSESITVSDVLKKYPRLKNYEGEMIDNEFRDIFEGHDVLLARFPTHFAPRIIAHCKNVAPHLLEELTDFDINLKAIAILPELLPPPNHSNVRKAQDKARIKRYDGQVATADRIISVPHPSLLQFIPANEDINAKAVERGSLQKQPFLLCCTNMDQRKGPFFIQVETHLFPVRNNPLRAFDRLFKLHYMFDIHYAASLLNFYNFFESIVYNGLNTPKSCCDSLNSILRVVEIQPELAETDSDSELESTD
;
A
#
# COMPACT_ATOMS: atom_id res chain seq x y z
N MET A 1 -15.39 49.26 36.73
CA MET A 1 -14.26 48.34 36.95
C MET A 1 -13.95 47.60 35.67
N LYS A 2 -12.66 47.43 35.38
CA LYS A 2 -12.07 47.19 34.05
C LYS A 2 -12.53 45.88 33.39
N ALA A 3 -12.98 45.99 32.14
CA ALA A 3 -13.07 44.86 31.22
C ALA A 3 -11.65 44.36 30.87
N ARG A 4 -11.40 43.06 31.02
CA ARG A 4 -10.21 42.41 30.47
C ARG A 4 -10.58 41.80 29.12
N VAL A 5 -10.07 42.41 28.06
CA VAL A 5 -10.11 41.91 26.70
C VAL A 5 -8.98 40.89 26.55
N PHE A 6 -9.31 39.66 26.14
CA PHE A 6 -8.36 38.72 25.57
C PHE A 6 -8.69 38.54 24.08
N ILE A 7 -7.77 38.96 23.21
CA ILE A 7 -7.84 38.71 21.77
C ILE A 7 -6.93 37.52 21.49
N CYS A 8 -7.52 36.39 21.07
CA CYS A 8 -6.87 35.43 20.20
C CYS A 8 -7.92 34.87 19.24
N ASN A 9 -7.53 34.66 17.98
CA ASN A 9 -8.36 34.83 16.79
C ASN A 9 -9.73 34.10 16.77
N ARG A 10 -10.77 34.93 16.60
CA ARG A 10 -12.12 34.70 16.03
C ARG A 10 -12.94 33.53 16.58
N ILE A 11 -13.68 33.79 17.67
CA ILE A 11 -15.14 33.60 17.80
C ILE A 11 -15.60 34.53 18.94
N LEU A 12 -16.42 35.52 18.63
CA LEU A 12 -17.06 36.40 19.62
C LEU A 12 -18.30 35.66 20.17
N ILE A 13 -18.22 35.13 21.38
CA ILE A 13 -19.39 34.57 22.07
C ILE A 13 -20.09 35.71 22.82
N GLN A 14 -21.14 36.28 22.23
CA GLN A 14 -22.09 37.11 22.97
C GLN A 14 -23.00 36.20 23.80
N PHE A 15 -22.99 36.39 25.12
CA PHE A 15 -23.96 35.78 26.02
C PHE A 15 -25.27 36.60 25.98
N TYR A 16 -26.33 36.03 25.41
CA TYR A 16 -27.70 36.53 25.58
C TYR A 16 -28.42 35.74 26.68
N PRO A 17 -29.30 36.39 27.47
CA PRO A 17 -30.09 35.71 28.49
C PRO A 17 -31.16 34.82 27.86
N VAL A 18 -31.20 33.56 28.31
CA VAL A 18 -32.06 32.49 27.79
C VAL A 18 -33.53 32.76 28.13
N ARG A 19 -34.38 32.99 27.12
CA ARG A 19 -35.83 32.83 27.25
C ARG A 19 -36.20 31.35 27.19
N SER A 20 -37.01 30.95 28.16
CA SER A 20 -37.50 29.60 28.43
C SER A 20 -38.21 28.94 27.24
N LEU A 21 -37.60 27.91 26.68
CA LEU A 21 -38.32 26.85 25.96
C LEU A 21 -37.83 25.52 26.53
N GLY A 22 -38.71 24.88 27.30
CA GLY A 22 -38.44 23.60 27.95
C GLY A 22 -38.15 22.51 26.93
N TRP A 23 -36.99 21.86 27.07
CA TRP A 23 -36.65 20.64 26.36
C TRP A 23 -36.94 19.42 27.25
N LYS A 24 -37.76 18.49 26.78
CA LYS A 24 -37.85 17.12 27.33
C LYS A 24 -36.87 16.23 26.55
N ALA A 25 -35.89 15.67 27.24
CA ALA A 25 -34.97 14.68 26.67
C ALA A 25 -35.66 13.30 26.55
N PRO A 26 -35.34 12.48 25.54
CA PRO A 26 -35.81 11.11 25.43
C PRO A 26 -34.88 10.20 26.25
N CYS A 27 -34.86 10.37 27.56
CA CYS A 27 -34.21 9.44 28.48
C CYS A 27 -35.27 9.01 29.50
N LYS A 28 -35.52 7.70 29.57
CA LYS A 28 -36.50 7.09 30.46
C LYS A 28 -36.26 7.56 31.90
N ASN A 29 -37.31 8.12 32.51
CA ASN A 29 -37.54 8.34 33.94
C ASN A 29 -36.28 8.45 34.83
N LYS A 30 -35.64 9.63 34.84
CA LYS A 30 -34.92 10.14 36.01
C LYS A 30 -34.94 11.67 35.97
N VAL A 31 -35.46 12.28 37.04
CA VAL A 31 -35.41 13.73 37.25
C VAL A 31 -33.97 14.07 37.61
N ILE A 32 -33.25 14.75 36.71
CA ILE A 32 -31.88 15.22 36.95
C ILE A 32 -31.97 16.67 37.49
N PRO A 33 -31.35 17.00 38.63
CA PRO A 33 -31.33 18.36 39.15
C PRO A 33 -30.59 19.32 38.20
N LYS A 34 -31.02 20.58 38.21
CA LYS A 34 -30.36 21.66 37.47
C LYS A 34 -28.95 21.89 38.02
N HIS A 35 -28.00 21.91 37.08
CA HIS A 35 -26.56 22.17 37.20
C HIS A 35 -25.67 20.94 37.43
N GLU A 36 -24.65 20.83 36.57
CA GLU A 36 -23.41 20.03 36.75
C GLU A 36 -23.42 18.55 36.35
N SER A 37 -23.62 18.26 35.06
CA SER A 37 -22.95 17.11 34.43
C SER A 37 -22.67 17.42 32.96
N PHE A 38 -21.65 18.25 32.71
CA PHE A 38 -21.20 18.52 31.33
C PHE A 38 -20.59 17.26 30.67
N TYR A 39 -20.14 16.32 31.49
CA TYR A 39 -19.57 15.04 31.14
C TYR A 39 -19.75 14.07 32.31
N ASP A 40 -20.16 12.83 32.04
CA ASP A 40 -20.23 11.76 33.03
C ASP A 40 -19.08 10.77 32.76
N GLU A 41 -18.12 10.72 33.68
CA GLU A 41 -16.89 9.93 33.52
C GLU A 41 -17.13 8.42 33.61
N ALA A 42 -18.18 7.98 34.31
CA ALA A 42 -18.50 6.57 34.45
C ALA A 42 -19.09 5.95 33.17
N VAL A 43 -19.81 6.77 32.39
CA VAL A 43 -20.47 6.35 31.14
C VAL A 43 -19.67 6.77 29.91
N GLY A 44 -18.73 7.71 30.06
CA GLY A 44 -17.97 8.29 28.96
C GLY A 44 -18.80 9.18 28.02
N GLU A 45 -20.00 9.58 28.46
CA GLU A 45 -20.96 10.32 27.66
C GLU A 45 -21.40 11.61 28.38
N GLY A 46 -21.80 12.62 27.62
CA GLY A 46 -22.30 13.86 28.23
C GLY A 46 -22.64 14.96 27.23
N TYR A 47 -23.04 16.11 27.77
CA TYR A 47 -23.43 17.27 26.96
C TYR A 47 -22.30 17.75 26.05
N LEU A 48 -21.05 17.78 26.53
CA LEU A 48 -19.90 18.19 25.73
C LEU A 48 -19.63 17.23 24.58
N GLU A 49 -19.69 15.92 24.85
CA GLU A 49 -19.49 14.89 23.84
C GLU A 49 -20.60 14.95 22.77
N TRP A 50 -21.86 15.11 23.18
CA TRP A 50 -22.99 15.31 22.27
C TRP A 50 -22.86 16.60 21.46
N ARG A 51 -22.45 17.71 22.08
CA ARG A 51 -22.22 18.99 21.40
C ARG A 51 -21.10 18.88 20.37
N LEU A 52 -19.99 18.21 20.67
CA LEU A 52 -18.92 17.95 19.70
C LEU A 52 -19.42 17.08 18.53
N LYS A 53 -20.23 16.05 18.82
CA LYS A 53 -20.88 15.20 17.80
C LYS A 53 -21.89 15.95 16.93
N THR A 54 -22.59 16.96 17.46
CA THR A 54 -23.70 17.67 16.78
C THR A 54 -23.38 19.09 16.35
N ILE A 55 -22.21 19.64 16.70
CA ILE A 55 -21.77 21.00 16.34
C ILE A 55 -21.93 21.27 14.84
N ARG A 56 -21.69 20.25 14.01
CA ARG A 56 -21.78 20.35 12.55
C ARG A 56 -23.21 20.33 12.00
N LYS A 57 -24.20 19.89 12.78
CA LYS A 57 -25.61 19.85 12.34
C LYS A 57 -26.22 21.25 12.25
N HIS A 58 -25.74 22.18 13.08
CA HIS A 58 -26.27 23.53 13.19
C HIS A 58 -25.43 24.60 12.47
N LEU A 59 -24.30 24.23 11.85
CA LEU A 59 -23.55 25.15 11.00
C LEU A 59 -24.31 25.42 9.69
N PRO A 60 -24.32 26.67 9.19
CA PRO A 60 -24.83 26.98 7.87
C PRO A 60 -23.98 26.30 6.78
N SER A 61 -24.57 26.05 5.61
CA SER A 61 -23.99 25.20 4.55
C SER A 61 -22.61 25.68 4.07
N ASN A 62 -22.37 26.99 4.09
CA ASN A 62 -21.13 27.65 3.68
C ASN A 62 -19.95 27.45 4.67
N GLU A 63 -20.23 27.14 5.94
CA GLU A 63 -19.20 26.92 6.97
C GLU A 63 -18.89 25.43 7.19
N LYS A 64 -19.65 24.54 6.55
CA LYS A 64 -19.36 23.11 6.52
C LYS A 64 -18.17 22.86 5.59
N ARG A 65 -16.97 22.71 6.16
CA ARG A 65 -15.73 22.32 5.45
C ARG A 65 -15.80 21.02 4.64
N ARG A 66 -16.92 20.28 4.68
CA ARG A 66 -17.29 19.23 3.72
C ARG A 66 -18.76 19.42 3.39
N ALA A 67 -19.06 19.84 2.16
CA ALA A 67 -20.42 19.82 1.64
C ALA A 67 -20.96 18.37 1.72
N PRO A 68 -22.17 18.14 2.25
CA PRO A 68 -22.87 16.90 2.01
C PRO A 68 -23.31 16.92 0.55
N THR A 69 -22.73 16.07 -0.29
CA THR A 69 -23.27 15.77 -1.62
C THR A 69 -24.59 15.05 -1.45
N THR A 70 -25.69 15.80 -1.31
CA THR A 70 -27.02 15.36 -1.70
C THR A 70 -27.17 15.65 -3.18
N SER A 71 -26.48 14.87 -4.01
CA SER A 71 -26.77 14.74 -5.43
C SER A 71 -27.28 13.32 -5.64
N THR A 72 -28.56 13.20 -5.95
CA THR A 72 -29.23 11.95 -6.38
C THR A 72 -28.84 11.58 -7.83
N GLU A 73 -27.65 11.99 -8.25
CA GLU A 73 -27.01 11.59 -9.50
C GLU A 73 -25.67 10.99 -9.11
N ALA A 74 -25.51 9.70 -9.39
CA ALA A 74 -24.29 8.96 -9.10
C ALA A 74 -23.12 9.58 -9.88
N PRO A 75 -22.09 10.16 -9.22
CA PRO A 75 -20.83 10.39 -9.88
C PRO A 75 -20.04 9.10 -9.69
N SER A 76 -20.19 8.17 -10.62
CA SER A 76 -19.29 7.05 -10.86
C SER A 76 -17.93 7.52 -11.39
N LYS A 77 -17.32 8.53 -10.75
CA LYS A 77 -15.93 8.90 -11.00
C LYS A 77 -15.13 8.50 -9.77
N LYS A 78 -14.71 7.23 -9.76
CA LYS A 78 -13.56 6.79 -8.94
C LYS A 78 -12.47 7.85 -9.17
N ARG A 79 -12.09 8.60 -8.13
CA ARG A 79 -10.89 9.45 -8.18
C ARG A 79 -9.74 8.50 -8.49
N LYS A 80 -9.37 8.39 -9.77
CA LYS A 80 -8.19 7.65 -10.19
C LYS A 80 -7.02 8.28 -9.43
N ILE A 81 -6.32 7.49 -8.64
CA ILE A 81 -5.03 7.90 -8.10
C ILE A 81 -4.18 8.16 -9.35
N LEU A 82 -3.87 9.42 -9.61
CA LEU A 82 -3.13 9.83 -10.79
C LEU A 82 -1.68 9.36 -10.58
N ARG A 83 -1.34 8.16 -11.06
CA ARG A 83 0.06 7.75 -11.16
C ARG A 83 0.74 8.71 -12.14
N LYS A 84 2.00 9.09 -11.86
CA LYS A 84 2.80 9.87 -12.80
C LYS A 84 2.88 9.07 -14.11
N GLU A 85 2.39 9.68 -15.18
CA GLU A 85 2.36 9.03 -16.48
C GLU A 85 3.81 8.75 -16.93
N PRO A 86 4.11 7.52 -17.39
CA PRO A 86 5.43 7.21 -17.93
C PRO A 86 5.74 8.17 -19.08
N PHE A 87 6.86 8.88 -18.98
CA PHE A 87 7.30 9.80 -20.02
C PHE A 87 7.97 8.98 -21.13
N ILE A 88 7.22 8.67 -22.17
CA ILE A 88 7.73 7.96 -23.35
C ILE A 88 7.84 8.97 -24.48
N ASN A 89 9.01 9.60 -24.61
CA ASN A 89 9.29 10.56 -25.68
C ASN A 89 9.69 9.85 -26.98
N ARG A 90 8.78 9.04 -27.54
CA ARG A 90 9.02 8.35 -28.80
C ARG A 90 7.75 8.17 -29.61
N LEU A 91 7.88 8.32 -30.92
CA LEU A 91 6.79 8.11 -31.87
C LEU A 91 6.36 6.63 -31.88
N LEU A 92 5.06 6.43 -32.06
CA LEU A 92 4.47 5.12 -32.31
C LEU A 92 4.99 4.56 -33.63
N LEU A 93 5.35 3.29 -33.64
CA LEU A 93 5.64 2.56 -34.87
C LEU A 93 4.37 2.40 -35.69
N THR A 94 4.50 2.42 -37.02
CA THR A 94 3.43 2.01 -37.94
C THR A 94 3.11 0.53 -37.77
N GLU A 95 1.88 0.12 -38.07
CA GLU A 95 1.40 -1.25 -37.84
C GLU A 95 2.28 -2.32 -38.52
N SER A 96 2.70 -2.09 -39.77
CA SER A 96 3.57 -3.03 -40.51
C SER A 96 4.90 -3.28 -39.79
N VAL A 97 5.60 -2.21 -39.41
CA VAL A 97 6.88 -2.26 -38.69
C VAL A 97 6.72 -2.86 -37.30
N LEU A 98 5.61 -2.57 -36.62
CA LEU A 98 5.32 -3.15 -35.32
C LEU A 98 5.15 -4.67 -35.41
N ILE A 99 4.38 -5.15 -36.40
CA ILE A 99 4.14 -6.59 -36.62
C ILE A 99 5.46 -7.31 -36.93
N GLU A 100 6.31 -6.72 -37.76
CA GLU A 100 7.64 -7.26 -38.09
C GLU A 100 8.49 -7.46 -36.83
N LYS A 101 8.63 -6.42 -36.01
CA LYS A 101 9.43 -6.47 -34.77
C LYS A 101 8.87 -7.44 -33.73
N ILE A 102 7.54 -7.50 -33.59
CA ILE A 102 6.88 -8.48 -32.71
C ILE A 102 7.15 -9.91 -33.21
N SER A 103 7.11 -10.12 -34.52
CA SER A 103 7.39 -11.43 -35.12
C SER A 103 8.83 -11.83 -34.87
N GLU A 104 9.79 -10.95 -35.14
CA GLU A 104 11.21 -11.15 -34.84
C GLU A 104 11.42 -11.52 -33.36
N MET A 105 10.80 -10.79 -32.44
CA MET A 105 10.86 -11.05 -31.00
C MET A 105 10.32 -12.43 -30.62
N LYS A 106 9.22 -12.88 -31.25
CA LYS A 106 8.61 -14.19 -31.00
C LYS A 106 9.50 -15.34 -31.47
N TYR A 107 10.09 -15.22 -32.66
CA TYR A 107 10.94 -16.28 -33.23
C TYR A 107 12.38 -16.28 -32.69
N THR A 108 12.80 -15.19 -32.03
CA THR A 108 14.11 -15.12 -31.37
C THR A 108 14.15 -16.01 -30.13
N LYS A 109 15.04 -17.02 -30.09
CA LYS A 109 15.24 -17.86 -28.90
C LYS A 109 15.94 -17.04 -27.79
N PRO A 110 15.44 -17.02 -26.54
CA PRO A 110 16.06 -16.26 -25.46
C PRO A 110 17.36 -16.94 -25.05
N THR A 111 18.48 -16.27 -25.27
CA THR A 111 19.83 -16.73 -24.96
C THR A 111 20.68 -15.49 -24.70
N ASP A 112 21.69 -15.60 -23.82
CA ASP A 112 22.46 -14.43 -23.38
C ASP A 112 23.11 -13.65 -24.52
N SER A 113 23.58 -14.34 -25.57
CA SER A 113 24.12 -13.71 -26.79
C SER A 113 23.12 -12.79 -27.49
N VAL A 114 21.83 -13.11 -27.43
CA VAL A 114 20.75 -12.40 -28.13
C VAL A 114 20.01 -11.41 -27.20
N LYS A 115 20.42 -11.33 -25.93
CA LYS A 115 19.78 -10.48 -24.92
C LYS A 115 19.68 -9.01 -25.37
N ALA A 116 20.76 -8.45 -25.91
CA ALA A 116 20.79 -7.06 -26.39
C ALA A 116 19.84 -6.80 -27.57
N GLN A 117 19.65 -7.80 -28.46
CA GLN A 117 18.68 -7.69 -29.56
C GLN A 117 17.25 -7.71 -29.02
N VAL A 118 16.95 -8.61 -28.08
CA VAL A 118 15.63 -8.67 -27.44
C VAL A 118 15.31 -7.38 -26.68
N GLU A 119 16.28 -6.84 -25.96
CA GLU A 119 16.16 -5.56 -25.25
C GLU A 119 15.86 -4.42 -26.23
N ARG A 120 16.56 -4.36 -27.37
CA ARG A 120 16.30 -3.38 -28.42
C ARG A 120 14.90 -3.50 -28.99
N LEU A 121 14.44 -4.72 -29.30
CA LEU A 121 13.10 -4.95 -29.82
C LEU A 121 12.03 -4.50 -28.82
N LEU A 122 12.19 -4.85 -27.54
CA LEU A 122 11.28 -4.43 -26.46
C LEU A 122 11.26 -2.90 -26.29
N TYR A 123 12.43 -2.27 -26.34
CA TYR A 123 12.58 -0.81 -26.30
C TYR A 123 11.87 -0.14 -27.48
N GLU A 124 11.99 -0.69 -28.69
CA GLU A 124 11.37 -0.15 -29.89
C GLU A 124 9.86 -0.30 -29.92
N THR A 125 9.33 -1.43 -29.46
CA THR A 125 7.87 -1.65 -29.41
C THR A 125 7.21 -1.07 -28.15
N ARG A 126 7.99 -0.53 -27.20
CA ARG A 126 7.50 0.02 -25.92
C ARG A 126 6.39 1.06 -26.08
N PRO A 127 6.49 2.10 -26.95
CA PRO A 127 5.45 3.12 -27.06
C PRO A 127 4.10 2.55 -27.51
N ASN A 128 4.11 1.62 -28.46
CA ASN A 128 2.93 0.91 -28.93
C ASN A 128 2.31 0.05 -27.80
N ARG A 129 3.14 -0.72 -27.08
CA ARG A 129 2.66 -1.54 -25.95
C ARG A 129 2.05 -0.70 -24.83
N HIS A 130 2.71 0.38 -24.40
CA HIS A 130 2.18 1.25 -23.33
C HIS A 130 0.88 1.95 -23.75
N THR A 131 0.81 2.41 -24.99
CA THR A 131 -0.43 2.97 -25.54
C THR A 131 -1.55 1.94 -25.51
N GLU A 132 -1.29 0.72 -25.97
CA GLU A 132 -2.26 -0.39 -25.97
C GLU A 132 -2.72 -0.77 -24.57
N ILE A 133 -1.81 -0.82 -23.59
CA ILE A 133 -2.12 -1.09 -22.18
C ILE A 133 -3.05 -0.02 -21.60
N LYS A 134 -2.78 1.26 -21.87
CA LYS A 134 -3.56 2.37 -21.31
C LYS A 134 -4.89 2.62 -22.03
N SER A 135 -4.91 2.42 -23.35
CA SER A 135 -6.11 2.68 -24.17
C SER A 135 -7.15 1.57 -24.01
N SER A 136 -6.70 0.35 -23.71
CA SER A 136 -7.57 -0.82 -23.65
C SER A 136 -7.99 -1.08 -22.20
N GLU A 137 -9.25 -0.81 -21.86
CA GLU A 137 -9.75 -1.04 -20.50
C GLU A 137 -9.77 -2.52 -20.08
N SER A 138 -9.68 -3.45 -21.04
CA SER A 138 -9.82 -4.88 -20.81
C SER A 138 -8.58 -5.73 -21.06
N ILE A 139 -7.45 -5.12 -21.45
CA ILE A 139 -6.24 -5.90 -21.77
C ILE A 139 -5.66 -6.53 -20.50
N THR A 140 -5.40 -7.83 -20.54
CA THR A 140 -4.84 -8.59 -19.42
C THR A 140 -3.32 -8.68 -19.52
N VAL A 141 -2.65 -9.00 -18.41
CA VAL A 141 -1.21 -9.27 -18.43
C VAL A 141 -0.90 -10.44 -19.35
N SER A 142 -1.77 -11.45 -19.38
CA SER A 142 -1.68 -12.59 -20.28
C SER A 142 -1.71 -12.17 -21.76
N ASP A 143 -2.56 -11.21 -22.14
CA ASP A 143 -2.61 -10.69 -23.51
C ASP A 143 -1.33 -9.95 -23.89
N VAL A 144 -0.81 -9.11 -22.98
CA VAL A 144 0.46 -8.39 -23.18
C VAL A 144 1.61 -9.38 -23.34
N LEU A 145 1.70 -10.40 -22.48
CA LEU A 145 2.75 -11.41 -22.56
C LEU A 145 2.60 -12.32 -23.79
N LYS A 146 1.38 -12.57 -24.26
CA LYS A 146 1.15 -13.29 -25.52
C LYS A 146 1.67 -12.51 -26.73
N LYS A 147 1.54 -11.18 -26.71
CA LYS A 147 2.04 -10.30 -27.78
C LYS A 147 3.55 -10.06 -27.65
N TYR A 148 4.05 -9.87 -26.43
CA TYR A 148 5.44 -9.55 -26.09
C TYR A 148 6.04 -10.59 -25.11
N PRO A 149 6.27 -11.83 -25.56
CA PRO A 149 6.63 -12.94 -24.67
C PRO A 149 7.97 -12.77 -23.96
N ARG A 150 8.87 -11.97 -24.56
CA ARG A 150 10.23 -11.78 -24.04
C ARG A 150 10.32 -10.89 -22.80
N LEU A 151 9.24 -10.18 -22.44
CA LEU A 151 9.16 -9.43 -21.18
C LEU A 151 9.38 -10.31 -19.93
N LYS A 152 9.01 -11.59 -20.01
CA LYS A 152 9.13 -12.55 -18.90
C LYS A 152 10.51 -13.24 -18.84
N ASN A 153 11.33 -13.12 -19.89
CA ASN A 153 12.64 -13.78 -19.97
C ASN A 153 13.72 -13.05 -19.16
N TYR A 154 14.93 -13.63 -19.14
CA TYR A 154 16.11 -13.06 -18.47
C TYR A 154 15.85 -12.70 -17.01
N GLU A 155 15.15 -13.59 -16.31
CA GLU A 155 14.82 -13.42 -14.89
C GLU A 155 14.28 -12.03 -14.58
N GLY A 156 13.38 -11.50 -15.42
CA GLY A 156 12.72 -10.21 -15.20
C GLY A 156 13.60 -8.98 -15.42
N GLU A 157 14.85 -9.11 -15.87
CA GLU A 157 15.72 -7.96 -16.18
C GLU A 157 15.11 -7.01 -17.22
N MET A 158 14.31 -7.55 -18.16
CA MET A 158 13.61 -6.73 -19.17
C MET A 158 12.63 -5.73 -18.53
N ILE A 159 11.97 -6.13 -17.43
CA ILE A 159 11.06 -5.26 -16.66
C ILE A 159 11.86 -4.21 -15.90
N ASP A 160 12.99 -4.61 -15.31
CA ASP A 160 13.82 -3.72 -14.51
C ASP A 160 14.46 -2.63 -15.38
N ASN A 161 15.01 -3.00 -16.54
CA ASN A 161 15.62 -2.07 -17.48
C ASN A 161 14.59 -1.10 -18.05
N GLU A 162 13.41 -1.59 -18.43
CA GLU A 162 12.36 -0.72 -18.91
C GLU A 162 11.87 0.27 -17.86
N PHE A 163 11.70 -0.17 -16.62
CA PHE A 163 11.33 0.74 -15.53
C PHE A 163 12.39 1.82 -15.33
N ARG A 164 13.68 1.45 -15.35
CA ARG A 164 14.80 2.38 -15.19
C ARG A 164 14.84 3.42 -16.29
N ASP A 165 14.60 3.03 -17.54
CA ASP A 165 14.56 3.93 -18.69
C ASP A 165 13.39 4.92 -18.62
N ILE A 166 12.21 4.45 -18.18
CA ILE A 166 10.99 5.27 -18.15
C ILE A 166 11.00 6.23 -16.95
N PHE A 167 11.50 5.76 -15.81
CA PHE A 167 11.49 6.48 -14.54
C PHE A 167 12.90 6.77 -14.07
N GLU A 168 13.63 7.54 -14.88
CA GLU A 168 15.01 7.94 -14.60
C GLU A 168 15.12 8.59 -13.20
N GLY A 169 16.10 8.15 -12.42
CA GLY A 169 16.33 8.65 -11.05
C GLY A 169 15.36 8.14 -9.97
N HIS A 170 14.41 7.27 -10.33
CA HIS A 170 13.47 6.68 -9.37
C HIS A 170 13.79 5.23 -8.98
N ASP A 171 14.60 4.50 -9.77
CA ASP A 171 15.04 3.11 -9.48
C ASP A 171 16.08 3.05 -8.34
N VAL A 172 15.66 3.40 -7.11
CA VAL A 172 16.56 3.60 -5.95
C VAL A 172 16.24 2.72 -4.75
N LEU A 173 15.24 1.84 -4.84
CA LEU A 173 14.79 1.02 -3.71
C LEU A 173 15.91 0.11 -3.20
N LEU A 174 16.61 -0.61 -4.08
CA LEU A 174 17.69 -1.52 -3.68
C LEU A 174 18.87 -0.78 -3.01
N ALA A 175 19.14 0.46 -3.40
CA ALA A 175 20.23 1.25 -2.85
C ALA A 175 19.88 1.91 -1.50
N ARG A 176 18.65 2.41 -1.35
CA ARG A 176 18.24 3.23 -0.20
C ARG A 176 17.50 2.45 0.88
N PHE A 177 16.71 1.44 0.51
CA PHE A 177 15.83 0.78 1.46
C PHE A 177 16.58 0.05 2.58
N PRO A 178 17.64 -0.75 2.31
CA PRO A 178 18.35 -1.49 3.35
C PRO A 178 19.04 -0.61 4.39
N THR A 179 19.64 0.49 3.95
CA THR A 179 20.48 1.35 4.78
C THR A 179 19.70 2.46 5.46
N HIS A 180 18.69 3.00 4.77
CA HIS A 180 17.93 4.14 5.28
C HIS A 180 16.60 3.72 5.92
N PHE A 181 15.75 2.99 5.19
CA PHE A 181 14.36 2.79 5.59
C PHE A 181 14.16 1.59 6.49
N ALA A 182 14.70 0.42 6.15
CA ALA A 182 14.46 -0.81 6.91
C ALA A 182 14.84 -0.67 8.40
N PRO A 183 16.04 -0.18 8.79
CA PRO A 183 16.40 -0.04 10.20
C PRO A 183 15.48 0.92 10.97
N ARG A 184 15.06 2.03 10.33
CA ARG A 184 14.16 3.03 10.93
C ARG A 184 12.75 2.50 11.11
N ILE A 185 12.24 1.74 10.14
CA ILE A 185 10.92 1.10 10.23
C ILE A 185 10.91 0.10 11.39
N ILE A 186 11.96 -0.72 11.52
CA ILE A 186 12.08 -1.69 12.61
C ILE A 186 12.20 -0.98 13.96
N ALA A 187 13.07 0.03 14.09
CA ALA A 187 13.21 0.80 15.32
C ALA A 187 11.90 1.49 15.72
N HIS A 188 11.15 2.05 14.76
CA HIS A 188 9.83 2.60 15.03
C HIS A 188 8.83 1.54 15.48
N CYS A 189 8.83 0.36 14.84
CA CYS A 189 7.96 -0.75 15.21
C CYS A 189 8.27 -1.28 16.62
N LYS A 190 9.54 -1.36 17.01
CA LYS A 190 9.95 -1.74 18.39
C LYS A 190 9.28 -0.86 19.45
N ASN A 191 9.08 0.43 19.14
CA ASN A 191 8.47 1.39 20.07
C ASN A 191 6.93 1.36 20.09
N VAL A 192 6.29 1.08 18.96
CA VAL A 192 4.83 1.20 18.81
C VAL A 192 4.11 -0.15 18.89
N ALA A 193 4.69 -1.20 18.30
CA ALA A 193 4.07 -2.51 18.14
C ALA A 193 5.14 -3.63 18.14
N PRO A 194 5.83 -3.87 19.27
CA PRO A 194 6.92 -4.85 19.33
C PRO A 194 6.46 -6.28 19.04
N HIS A 195 5.23 -6.65 19.42
CA HIS A 195 4.64 -7.97 19.16
C HIS A 195 4.68 -8.38 17.68
N LEU A 196 4.58 -7.43 16.74
CA LEU A 196 4.66 -7.73 15.30
C LEU A 196 6.04 -8.23 14.87
N LEU A 197 7.10 -7.86 15.59
CA LEU A 197 8.46 -8.30 15.31
C LEU A 197 8.71 -9.72 15.84
N GLU A 198 8.04 -10.09 16.93
CA GLU A 198 8.13 -11.42 17.54
C GLU A 198 7.52 -12.50 16.62
N GLU A 199 6.47 -12.16 15.87
CA GLU A 199 5.83 -13.05 14.89
C GLU A 199 6.67 -13.32 13.63
N LEU A 200 7.69 -12.49 13.38
CA LEU A 200 8.50 -12.49 12.16
C LEU A 200 9.98 -12.77 12.44
N THR A 201 10.32 -13.43 13.55
CA THR A 201 11.73 -13.65 13.97
C THR A 201 12.60 -14.25 12.87
N ASP A 202 12.05 -15.12 12.04
CA ASP A 202 12.71 -15.85 10.96
C ASP A 202 13.02 -15.02 9.69
N PHE A 203 12.54 -13.78 9.61
CA PHE A 203 12.72 -12.91 8.45
C PHE A 203 14.02 -12.10 8.55
N ASP A 204 14.62 -11.77 7.40
CA ASP A 204 15.66 -10.74 7.35
C ASP A 204 15.09 -9.34 7.63
N ILE A 205 15.96 -8.38 7.94
CA ILE A 205 15.56 -7.01 8.30
C ILE A 205 14.71 -6.31 7.23
N ASN A 206 14.99 -6.58 5.95
CA ASN A 206 14.30 -5.93 4.84
C ASN A 206 12.89 -6.50 4.68
N LEU A 207 12.76 -7.82 4.72
CA LEU A 207 11.49 -8.51 4.62
C LEU A 207 10.61 -8.23 5.85
N LYS A 208 11.18 -8.15 7.06
CA LYS A 208 10.48 -7.67 8.27
C LYS A 208 9.90 -6.28 8.05
N ALA A 209 10.74 -5.33 7.60
CA ALA A 209 10.30 -3.95 7.39
C ALA A 209 9.19 -3.84 6.33
N ILE A 210 9.30 -4.61 5.23
CA ILE A 210 8.27 -4.65 4.17
C ILE A 210 6.97 -5.27 4.69
N ALA A 211 7.04 -6.36 5.45
CA ALA A 211 5.89 -7.09 5.97
C ALA A 211 5.08 -6.28 7.01
N ILE A 212 5.77 -5.49 7.84
CA ILE A 212 5.18 -4.74 8.96
C ILE A 212 4.63 -3.38 8.50
N LEU A 213 5.22 -2.76 7.48
CA LEU A 213 4.84 -1.42 7.04
C LEU A 213 3.32 -1.22 6.77
N PRO A 214 2.56 -2.19 6.22
CA PRO A 214 1.11 -2.09 6.10
C PRO A 214 0.39 -1.83 7.43
N GLU A 215 0.88 -2.41 8.53
CA GLU A 215 0.28 -2.29 9.87
C GLU A 215 0.64 -0.97 10.56
N LEU A 216 1.79 -0.38 10.22
CA LEU A 216 2.20 0.95 10.71
C LEU A 216 1.44 2.10 10.02
N LEU A 217 0.76 1.82 8.92
CA LEU A 217 -0.01 2.81 8.17
C LEU A 217 -1.50 2.69 8.49
N PRO A 218 -2.24 3.81 8.62
CA PRO A 218 -3.67 3.74 8.82
C PRO A 218 -4.33 3.07 7.60
N PRO A 219 -5.43 2.33 7.79
CA PRO A 219 -6.05 1.60 6.69
C PRO A 219 -6.69 2.59 5.69
N PRO A 220 -6.69 2.29 4.38
CA PRO A 220 -7.17 3.23 3.36
C PRO A 220 -8.63 3.65 3.57
N ASN A 221 -9.00 4.89 3.23
CA ASN A 221 -10.34 5.45 3.51
C ASN A 221 -11.52 4.58 3.03
N HIS A 222 -11.35 3.82 1.94
CA HIS A 222 -12.39 2.88 1.44
C HIS A 222 -12.59 1.64 2.32
N SER A 223 -11.59 1.25 3.11
CA SER A 223 -11.74 0.19 4.12
C SER A 223 -12.63 0.62 5.29
N ASN A 224 -12.65 1.93 5.61
CA ASN A 224 -13.52 2.50 6.64
C ASN A 224 -15.00 2.56 6.19
N VAL A 225 -15.26 2.63 4.88
CA VAL A 225 -16.64 2.54 4.34
C VAL A 225 -17.21 1.14 4.52
N ARG A 226 -16.40 0.09 4.31
CA ARG A 226 -16.80 -1.29 4.66
C ARG A 226 -17.02 -1.45 6.16
N LYS A 227 -16.19 -0.83 7.02
CA LYS A 227 -16.43 -0.81 8.48
C LYS A 227 -17.79 -0.20 8.85
N ALA A 228 -18.27 0.82 8.12
CA ALA A 228 -19.59 1.40 8.33
C ALA A 228 -20.73 0.50 7.83
N GLN A 229 -20.53 -0.21 6.71
CA GLN A 229 -21.51 -1.16 6.17
C GLN A 229 -21.57 -2.48 6.97
N ASP A 230 -20.44 -3.00 7.43
CA ASP A 230 -20.34 -4.18 8.28
C ASP A 230 -20.91 -3.91 9.68
N LYS A 231 -20.61 -2.74 10.28
CA LYS A 231 -21.29 -2.31 11.52
C LYS A 231 -22.80 -2.13 11.34
N ALA A 232 -23.26 -1.72 10.14
CA ALA A 232 -24.68 -1.61 9.82
C ALA A 232 -25.37 -2.97 9.56
N ARG A 233 -24.61 -4.01 9.16
CA ARG A 233 -25.08 -5.40 9.04
C ARG A 233 -25.12 -6.11 10.40
N ILE A 234 -24.11 -5.90 11.25
CA ILE A 234 -24.02 -6.51 12.59
C ILE A 234 -25.13 -5.99 13.52
N LYS A 235 -25.62 -4.76 13.34
CA LYS A 235 -26.78 -4.24 14.09
C LYS A 235 -28.14 -4.85 13.71
N ARG A 236 -28.23 -5.71 12.70
CA ARG A 236 -29.50 -6.32 12.24
C ARG A 236 -29.68 -7.79 12.63
N TYR A 237 -28.68 -8.42 13.24
CA TYR A 237 -28.79 -9.77 13.75
C TYR A 237 -28.51 -9.76 15.25
N ASP A 238 -29.59 -9.94 15.99
CA ASP A 238 -29.62 -10.11 17.43
C ASP A 238 -28.89 -11.41 17.85
N GLY A 239 -28.18 -11.35 18.97
CA GLY A 239 -27.84 -12.53 19.77
C GLY A 239 -26.85 -13.55 19.20
N GLN A 240 -25.65 -13.13 18.77
CA GLN A 240 -24.45 -13.97 18.87
C GLN A 240 -23.19 -13.12 18.67
N VAL A 241 -22.34 -13.10 19.69
CA VAL A 241 -21.04 -12.43 19.68
C VAL A 241 -20.12 -13.20 18.74
N ALA A 242 -20.22 -12.93 17.44
CA ALA A 242 -19.13 -13.16 16.52
C ALA A 242 -18.25 -11.91 16.59
N THR A 243 -17.24 -11.95 17.47
CA THR A 243 -16.06 -11.10 17.31
C THR A 243 -15.48 -11.45 15.94
N ALA A 244 -15.82 -10.66 14.93
CA ALA A 244 -15.04 -10.61 13.70
C ALA A 244 -13.72 -9.91 14.02
N ASP A 245 -12.92 -10.53 14.89
CA ASP A 245 -11.50 -10.29 14.99
C ASP A 245 -10.96 -10.69 13.63
N ARG A 246 -10.76 -9.68 12.78
CA ARG A 246 -9.97 -9.88 11.57
C ARG A 246 -8.63 -10.35 12.09
N ILE A 247 -8.31 -11.62 11.84
CA ILE A 247 -6.95 -12.12 11.95
C ILE A 247 -6.14 -11.21 11.02
N ILE A 248 -5.44 -10.23 11.60
CA ILE A 248 -4.45 -9.42 10.92
C ILE A 248 -3.30 -10.39 10.71
N SER A 249 -3.28 -11.07 9.57
CA SER A 249 -2.15 -11.93 9.23
C SER A 249 -0.99 -11.04 8.77
N VAL A 250 0.12 -11.10 9.47
CA VAL A 250 1.38 -10.48 9.05
C VAL A 250 2.30 -11.57 8.51
N PRO A 251 2.75 -11.49 7.24
CA PRO A 251 2.51 -10.44 6.25
C PRO A 251 1.09 -10.48 5.65
N HIS A 252 0.61 -9.33 5.16
CA HIS A 252 -0.71 -9.21 4.52
C HIS A 252 -0.81 -10.13 3.27
N PRO A 253 -1.89 -10.89 3.06
CA PRO A 253 -1.97 -11.95 2.03
C PRO A 253 -1.97 -11.42 0.59
N SER A 254 -2.39 -10.17 0.38
CA SER A 254 -2.25 -9.49 -0.93
C SER A 254 -0.85 -8.91 -1.18
N LEU A 255 0.09 -9.08 -0.24
CA LEU A 255 1.49 -8.67 -0.38
C LEU A 255 2.39 -9.89 -0.52
N LEU A 256 2.34 -10.82 0.43
CA LEU A 256 3.20 -12.00 0.49
C LEU A 256 2.43 -13.21 1.03
N GLN A 257 2.59 -14.35 0.36
CA GLN A 257 2.07 -15.63 0.81
C GLN A 257 3.17 -16.69 0.77
N PHE A 258 3.10 -17.63 1.71
CA PHE A 258 4.00 -18.77 1.78
C PHE A 258 3.32 -20.02 1.24
N ILE A 259 4.07 -20.79 0.44
CA ILE A 259 3.62 -22.03 -0.18
C ILE A 259 4.66 -23.12 0.13
N PRO A 260 4.26 -24.27 0.71
CA PRO A 260 5.13 -25.43 0.87
C PRO A 260 5.79 -25.87 -0.45
N ALA A 261 7.08 -26.19 -0.42
CA ALA A 261 7.85 -26.54 -1.63
C ALA A 261 7.41 -27.85 -2.31
N ASN A 262 6.63 -28.69 -1.63
CA ASN A 262 6.06 -29.92 -2.18
C ASN A 262 4.78 -29.66 -3.02
N GLU A 263 4.26 -28.45 -3.04
CA GLU A 263 3.06 -28.11 -3.81
C GLU A 263 3.40 -27.61 -5.22
N ASP A 264 2.55 -27.94 -6.20
CA ASP A 264 2.67 -27.42 -7.55
C ASP A 264 2.23 -25.95 -7.62
N ILE A 265 3.22 -25.07 -7.65
CA ILE A 265 3.04 -23.62 -7.70
C ILE A 265 2.33 -23.20 -8.99
N ASN A 266 2.58 -23.90 -10.12
CA ASN A 266 1.95 -23.57 -11.40
C ASN A 266 0.45 -23.91 -11.36
N ALA A 267 0.09 -25.07 -10.82
CA ALA A 267 -1.31 -25.46 -10.64
C ALA A 267 -2.06 -24.43 -9.76
N LYS A 268 -1.43 -24.01 -8.63
CA LYS A 268 -1.99 -22.97 -7.76
C LYS A 268 -2.10 -21.61 -8.44
N ALA A 269 -1.14 -21.25 -9.28
CA ALA A 269 -1.19 -19.99 -10.02
C ALA A 269 -2.37 -19.97 -11.00
N VAL A 270 -2.64 -21.10 -11.66
CA VAL A 270 -3.79 -21.25 -12.58
C VAL A 270 -5.11 -21.15 -11.82
N GLU A 271 -5.24 -21.84 -10.68
CA GLU A 271 -6.46 -21.80 -9.84
C GLU A 271 -6.75 -20.37 -9.38
N ARG A 272 -5.74 -19.71 -8.80
CA ARG A 272 -5.85 -18.36 -8.20
C ARG A 272 -5.95 -17.25 -9.23
N GLY A 273 -5.42 -17.45 -10.44
CA GLY A 273 -5.39 -16.43 -11.50
C GLY A 273 -6.77 -15.95 -11.94
N SER A 274 -7.80 -16.76 -11.72
CA SER A 274 -9.21 -16.40 -11.97
C SER A 274 -9.80 -15.48 -10.89
N LEU A 275 -9.28 -15.53 -9.65
CA LEU A 275 -9.85 -14.87 -8.47
C LEU A 275 -9.09 -13.58 -8.11
N GLN A 276 -7.77 -13.56 -8.30
CA GLN A 276 -6.90 -12.47 -7.85
C GLN A 276 -6.18 -11.81 -9.02
N LYS A 277 -6.62 -10.59 -9.37
CA LYS A 277 -6.04 -9.81 -10.48
C LYS A 277 -4.78 -9.05 -10.10
N GLN A 278 -4.61 -8.67 -8.83
CA GLN A 278 -3.45 -7.90 -8.40
C GLN A 278 -2.24 -8.80 -8.14
N PRO A 279 -1.04 -8.40 -8.60
CA PRO A 279 0.16 -9.17 -8.35
C PRO A 279 0.54 -9.17 -6.87
N PHE A 280 1.18 -10.24 -6.44
CA PHE A 280 1.67 -10.43 -5.06
C PHE A 280 2.86 -11.38 -5.04
N LEU A 281 3.61 -11.37 -3.93
CA LEU A 281 4.75 -12.26 -3.72
C LEU A 281 4.30 -13.64 -3.25
N LEU A 282 4.93 -14.65 -3.82
CA LEU A 282 4.93 -16.02 -3.34
C LEU A 282 6.33 -16.39 -2.90
N CYS A 283 6.46 -16.93 -1.70
CA CYS A 283 7.71 -17.55 -1.24
C CYS A 283 7.47 -19.05 -1.09
N CYS A 284 8.24 -19.84 -1.82
CA CYS A 284 8.22 -21.30 -1.68
C CYS A 284 9.15 -21.68 -0.52
N THR A 285 8.61 -22.40 0.46
CA THR A 285 9.27 -22.62 1.75
C THR A 285 9.32 -24.11 2.09
N ASN A 286 10.43 -24.53 2.69
CA ASN A 286 10.57 -25.86 3.27
C ASN A 286 10.17 -25.78 4.75
N MET A 287 8.89 -26.07 5.01
CA MET A 287 8.17 -26.37 6.27
C MET A 287 8.53 -25.65 7.60
N ASP A 288 9.78 -25.29 7.89
CA ASP A 288 10.23 -24.76 9.19
C ASP A 288 10.90 -23.38 9.12
N GLN A 289 11.48 -23.01 7.98
CA GLN A 289 12.09 -21.68 7.79
C GLN A 289 11.38 -21.02 6.63
N ARG A 290 10.71 -19.86 6.82
CA ARG A 290 10.03 -19.10 5.76
C ARG A 290 11.04 -18.46 4.78
N LYS A 291 11.88 -19.30 4.20
CA LYS A 291 13.01 -19.01 3.34
C LYS A 291 12.93 -19.89 2.10
N GLY A 292 13.19 -19.30 0.95
CA GLY A 292 13.30 -20.01 -0.31
C GLY A 292 13.11 -19.08 -1.50
N PRO A 293 12.84 -19.63 -2.70
CA PRO A 293 12.70 -18.83 -3.90
C PRO A 293 11.40 -18.04 -3.90
N PHE A 294 11.51 -16.79 -4.34
CA PHE A 294 10.41 -15.88 -4.54
C PHE A 294 9.93 -15.90 -5.98
N PHE A 295 8.62 -15.85 -6.13
CA PHE A 295 7.90 -15.68 -7.37
C PHE A 295 6.93 -14.52 -7.25
N ILE A 296 6.67 -13.81 -8.34
CA ILE A 296 5.58 -12.86 -8.42
C ILE A 296 4.46 -13.51 -9.21
N GLN A 297 3.33 -13.73 -8.55
CA GLN A 297 2.14 -14.23 -9.23
C GLN A 297 1.32 -13.06 -9.74
N VAL A 298 0.94 -13.11 -11.02
CA VAL A 298 -0.01 -12.19 -11.64
C VAL A 298 -0.88 -12.95 -12.62
N GLU A 299 -2.19 -12.91 -12.45
CA GLU A 299 -3.12 -13.79 -13.18
C GLU A 299 -2.65 -15.25 -13.06
N THR A 300 -2.48 -15.95 -14.18
CA THR A 300 -1.96 -17.33 -14.26
C THR A 300 -0.44 -17.40 -14.43
N HIS A 301 0.25 -16.26 -14.43
CA HIS A 301 1.69 -16.17 -14.70
C HIS A 301 2.51 -16.04 -13.41
N LEU A 302 3.60 -16.81 -13.35
CA LEU A 302 4.61 -16.73 -12.31
C LEU A 302 5.92 -16.15 -12.87
N PHE A 303 6.43 -15.10 -12.23
CA PHE A 303 7.73 -14.50 -12.54
C PHE A 303 8.76 -14.92 -11.49
N PRO A 304 9.82 -15.66 -11.84
CA PRO A 304 10.86 -16.04 -10.89
C PRO A 304 11.77 -14.85 -10.54
N VAL A 305 12.12 -14.70 -9.26
CA VAL A 305 13.02 -13.61 -8.78
C VAL A 305 14.22 -14.13 -7.96
N ARG A 306 14.30 -15.45 -7.70
CA ARG A 306 15.29 -16.11 -6.81
C ARG A 306 15.05 -15.79 -5.33
N ASN A 307 16.09 -15.87 -4.51
CA ASN A 307 15.97 -15.93 -3.04
C ASN A 307 16.15 -14.58 -2.34
N ASN A 308 16.10 -13.45 -3.07
CA ASN A 308 16.28 -12.13 -2.48
C ASN A 308 14.92 -11.42 -2.31
N PRO A 309 14.41 -11.26 -1.08
CA PRO A 309 13.09 -10.69 -0.84
C PRO A 309 12.97 -9.23 -1.28
N LEU A 310 14.04 -8.45 -1.12
CA LEU A 310 14.03 -7.04 -1.49
C LEU A 310 13.97 -6.87 -3.01
N ARG A 311 14.72 -7.69 -3.77
CA ARG A 311 14.61 -7.73 -5.23
C ARG A 311 13.25 -8.24 -5.69
N ALA A 312 12.67 -9.23 -4.99
CA ALA A 312 11.33 -9.71 -5.27
C ALA A 312 10.29 -8.59 -5.13
N PHE A 313 10.37 -7.83 -4.04
CA PHE A 313 9.49 -6.68 -3.82
C PHE A 313 9.73 -5.55 -4.83
N ASP A 314 10.99 -5.21 -5.12
CA ASP A 314 11.34 -4.20 -6.12
C ASP A 314 10.67 -4.51 -7.47
N ARG A 315 10.77 -5.76 -7.92
CA ARG A 315 10.17 -6.18 -9.18
C ARG A 315 8.65 -6.25 -9.14
N LEU A 316 8.06 -6.67 -8.01
CA LEU A 316 6.60 -6.59 -7.82
C LEU A 316 6.11 -5.15 -7.98
N PHE A 317 6.81 -4.19 -7.38
CA PHE A 317 6.50 -2.78 -7.53
C PHE A 317 6.59 -2.32 -8.99
N LYS A 318 7.67 -2.66 -9.69
CA LYS A 318 7.88 -2.29 -11.10
C LYS A 318 6.82 -2.90 -12.03
N LEU A 319 6.40 -4.14 -11.79
CA LEU A 319 5.33 -4.80 -12.55
C LEU A 319 4.01 -4.02 -12.53
N HIS A 320 3.66 -3.40 -11.41
CA HIS A 320 2.45 -2.56 -11.32
C HIS A 320 2.49 -1.38 -12.31
N TYR A 321 3.67 -0.84 -12.59
CA TYR A 321 3.85 0.25 -13.56
C TYR A 321 3.95 -0.27 -15.00
N MET A 322 4.67 -1.37 -15.23
CA MET A 322 4.88 -1.90 -16.58
C MET A 322 3.60 -2.45 -17.23
N PHE A 323 2.66 -2.92 -16.42
CA PHE A 323 1.39 -3.50 -16.88
C PHE A 323 0.16 -2.65 -16.48
N ASP A 324 0.38 -1.44 -15.94
CA ASP A 324 -0.67 -0.55 -15.41
C ASP A 324 -1.68 -1.24 -14.47
N ILE A 325 -1.18 -2.10 -13.58
CA ILE A 325 -2.04 -2.85 -12.66
C ILE A 325 -2.27 -2.05 -11.39
N HIS A 326 -3.54 -1.88 -11.01
CA HIS A 326 -3.90 -1.25 -9.75
C HIS A 326 -3.45 -2.07 -8.53
N TYR A 327 -3.07 -1.37 -7.46
CA TYR A 327 -2.75 -2.00 -6.18
C TYR A 327 -3.98 -2.62 -5.52
N ALA A 328 -3.76 -3.61 -4.65
CA ALA A 328 -4.79 -4.13 -3.77
C ALA A 328 -5.33 -3.00 -2.87
N ALA A 329 -6.66 -2.95 -2.71
CA ALA A 329 -7.32 -1.83 -2.02
C ALA A 329 -6.86 -1.64 -0.56
N SER A 330 -6.47 -2.72 0.12
CA SER A 330 -5.92 -2.68 1.49
C SER A 330 -4.49 -2.12 1.54
N LEU A 331 -3.71 -2.26 0.47
CA LEU A 331 -2.31 -1.85 0.39
C LEU A 331 -2.11 -0.47 -0.26
N LEU A 332 -3.19 0.30 -0.49
CA LEU A 332 -3.10 1.60 -1.18
C LEU A 332 -2.25 2.66 -0.45
N ASN A 333 -2.16 2.60 0.88
CA ASN A 333 -1.30 3.52 1.64
C ASN A 333 0.13 2.99 1.67
N PHE A 334 0.30 1.68 1.82
CA PHE A 334 1.59 0.99 1.71
C PHE A 334 2.29 1.29 0.38
N TYR A 335 1.64 1.05 -0.75
CA TYR A 335 2.24 1.34 -2.05
C TYR A 335 2.46 2.84 -2.29
N ASN A 336 1.56 3.71 -1.81
CA ASN A 336 1.79 5.16 -1.91
C ASN A 336 3.01 5.61 -1.11
N PHE A 337 3.30 5.01 0.05
CA PHE A 337 4.55 5.26 0.78
C PHE A 337 5.76 4.90 -0.08
N PHE A 338 5.75 3.74 -0.74
CA PHE A 338 6.84 3.37 -1.66
C PHE A 338 6.96 4.32 -2.84
N GLU A 339 5.86 4.62 -3.55
CA GLU A 339 5.86 5.54 -4.69
C GLU A 339 6.41 6.93 -4.32
N SER A 340 5.90 7.51 -3.22
CA SER A 340 6.18 8.91 -2.89
C SER A 340 7.46 9.11 -2.09
N ILE A 341 7.80 8.18 -1.20
CA ILE A 341 8.91 8.34 -0.25
C ILE A 341 10.13 7.52 -0.67
N VAL A 342 9.94 6.23 -0.97
CA VAL A 342 11.07 5.31 -1.22
C VAL A 342 11.62 5.46 -2.64
N TYR A 343 10.75 5.45 -3.66
CA TYR A 343 11.11 5.63 -5.07
C TYR A 343 11.26 7.10 -5.48
N ASN A 344 11.78 7.93 -4.58
CA ASN A 344 12.17 9.32 -4.88
C ASN A 344 11.04 10.18 -5.49
N GLY A 345 9.81 10.10 -4.96
CA GLY A 345 8.72 10.99 -5.39
C GLY A 345 8.11 10.64 -6.75
N LEU A 346 7.93 9.35 -7.07
CA LEU A 346 7.16 8.94 -8.26
C LEU A 346 5.71 9.42 -8.22
N ASN A 347 5.17 9.63 -7.03
CA ASN A 347 3.80 10.12 -6.84
C ASN A 347 3.73 11.08 -5.64
N THR A 348 2.64 11.82 -5.54
CA THR A 348 2.39 12.70 -4.38
C THR A 348 2.12 11.86 -3.13
N PRO A 349 2.78 12.16 -2.00
CA PRO A 349 2.53 11.46 -0.75
C PRO A 349 1.14 11.80 -0.21
N LYS A 350 0.46 10.79 0.33
CA LYS A 350 -0.69 11.01 1.21
C LYS A 350 -0.18 11.53 2.56
N SER A 351 -1.03 12.30 3.24
CA SER A 351 -0.69 12.86 4.55
C SER A 351 -0.22 11.81 5.58
N CYS A 352 -0.80 10.60 5.57
CA CYS A 352 -0.34 9.52 6.46
C CYS A 352 1.07 9.01 6.13
N CYS A 353 1.45 9.02 4.85
CA CYS A 353 2.79 8.62 4.41
C CYS A 353 3.82 9.70 4.80
N ASP A 354 3.47 10.98 4.65
CA ASP A 354 4.30 12.10 5.11
C ASP A 354 4.49 12.10 6.64
N SER A 355 3.41 11.85 7.38
CA SER A 355 3.48 11.74 8.85
C SER A 355 4.41 10.60 9.27
N LEU A 356 4.26 9.40 8.69
CA LEU A 356 5.14 8.28 9.00
C LEU A 356 6.60 8.59 8.60
N ASN A 357 6.84 9.11 7.41
CA ASN A 357 8.18 9.48 6.96
C ASN A 357 8.83 10.53 7.89
N SER A 358 8.06 11.50 8.38
CA SER A 358 8.54 12.50 9.34
C SER A 358 8.95 11.85 10.66
N ILE A 359 8.17 10.88 11.15
CA ILE A 359 8.52 10.09 12.34
C ILE A 359 9.81 9.31 12.08
N LEU A 360 9.88 8.54 10.99
CA LEU A 360 11.04 7.70 10.66
C LEU A 360 12.34 8.51 10.57
N ARG A 361 12.31 9.76 10.12
CA ARG A 361 13.49 10.64 10.07
C ARG A 361 14.08 10.98 11.44
N VAL A 362 13.24 11.02 12.47
CA VAL A 362 13.64 11.39 13.84
C VAL A 362 13.93 10.16 14.70
N VAL A 363 13.55 8.96 14.25
CA VAL A 363 13.82 7.71 14.98
C VAL A 363 15.33 7.49 15.09
N GLU A 364 15.80 7.46 16.33
CA GLU A 364 17.17 7.11 16.67
C GLU A 364 17.39 5.61 16.43
N ILE A 365 18.40 5.29 15.62
CA ILE A 365 18.83 3.91 15.42
C ILE A 365 19.84 3.63 16.54
N GLN A 366 19.42 2.85 17.53
CA GLN A 366 20.37 2.30 18.50
C GLN A 366 21.33 1.37 17.75
N PRO A 367 22.66 1.59 17.83
CA PRO A 367 23.60 0.63 17.27
C PRO A 367 23.45 -0.69 18.04
N GLU A 368 23.02 -1.76 17.36
CA GLU A 368 23.22 -3.11 17.87
C GLU A 368 24.73 -3.29 18.00
N LEU A 369 25.19 -3.57 19.23
CA LEU A 369 26.60 -3.82 19.53
C LEU A 369 27.09 -4.91 18.59
N ALA A 370 28.04 -4.55 17.73
CA ALA A 370 28.76 -5.50 16.92
C ALA A 370 29.47 -6.47 17.88
N GLU A 371 29.01 -7.72 17.92
CA GLU A 371 29.87 -8.82 18.34
C GLU A 371 31.01 -8.87 17.32
N THR A 372 32.14 -8.31 17.71
CA THR A 372 33.40 -8.45 16.98
C THR A 372 33.84 -9.90 17.08
N ASP A 373 33.87 -10.58 15.93
CA ASP A 373 34.71 -11.75 15.71
C ASP A 373 36.15 -11.45 16.15
N SER A 374 36.72 -12.33 16.97
CA SER A 374 38.16 -12.45 17.18
C SER A 374 38.57 -13.92 17.14
N ASP A 375 39.49 -14.20 16.22
CA ASP A 375 40.48 -15.28 16.19
C ASP A 375 39.99 -16.66 15.71
N SER A 376 40.62 -17.36 14.76
CA SER A 376 41.98 -17.24 14.19
C SER A 376 42.11 -18.04 12.89
N GLU A 377 42.65 -17.43 11.83
CA GLU A 377 43.46 -18.14 10.83
C GLU A 377 44.81 -18.49 11.45
N LEU A 378 45.22 -19.76 11.36
CA LEU A 378 46.62 -20.16 11.42
C LEU A 378 46.88 -21.07 10.23
N GLU A 379 47.44 -20.48 9.18
CA GLU A 379 48.33 -21.20 8.26
C GLU A 379 49.55 -21.67 9.04
N SER A 380 49.88 -22.95 8.94
CA SER A 380 51.25 -23.43 9.12
C SER A 380 51.58 -24.39 7.99
N THR A 381 52.47 -23.90 7.13
CA THR A 381 53.36 -24.68 6.28
C THR A 381 54.13 -25.72 7.09
N ASP A 382 54.04 -26.99 6.69
CA ASP A 382 55.17 -27.89 6.39
C ASP A 382 54.68 -29.10 5.59
#